data_AF-A0A1G6WRQ3-F1
#
_entry.id   AF-A0A1G6WRQ3-F1
#
_cell.length_a   1.000
_cell.length_b   1.000
_cell.length_c   1.000
_cell.angle_alpha   90.00
_cell.angle_beta   90.00
_cell.angle_gamma   90.00
#
_symmetry.space_group_name_H-M   'P 1'
#
loop_
_entity.id
_entity.type
_entity.pdbx_description
1 polymer ?
#
loop_
_entity_poly.entity_id
_entity_poly.type
_entity_poly.pdbx_seq_one_letter_code
_entity_poly.pdbx_strand_id
1 'polypeptide(L)'
;MSATTTVISAAHFPTPDLAVRAGVDVRRVRGFAHEQATAARDIHGWLSDSGLGRSVGERTAAVKTAYAQAVTWRYRLAQAGAIVGGVGAVDGGDAERFRTPITDTAPNVDRIGPVGRFRDGSAWDPDARAYLGGTETPASLVTAAYGRAALARFEAEAPEADVLDNLVRLPFHSRPVFGNRLLRGAAAVVAGRGLAERVAARGLDASRMEIGGDPVYVVTAAAADRDRIRANMFALLADHHIDLSTWWQAVYLAYQAPMCKKGSDAVNRVFLAAVAAWRLDHCPTIPQDVDLRAMVLGQSAATTLPHVCGRAA
;
A
#
# COMPACT_ATOMS: atom_id res chain seq x y z
N MET A 1 33.80 20.19 1.96
CA MET A 1 32.39 20.27 2.39
C MET A 1 32.06 18.96 3.06
N SER A 2 31.78 18.93 4.37
CA SER A 2 31.31 17.71 5.01
C SER A 2 29.92 17.41 4.47
N ALA A 3 29.77 16.27 3.77
CA ALA A 3 28.45 15.78 3.39
C ALA A 3 27.65 15.58 4.67
N THR A 4 26.60 16.39 4.86
CA THR A 4 25.59 16.13 5.89
C THR A 4 24.94 14.80 5.53
N THR A 5 25.30 13.73 6.23
CA THR A 5 24.68 12.42 6.04
C THR A 5 23.17 12.55 6.20
N THR A 6 22.42 12.32 5.12
CA THR A 6 20.95 12.29 5.19
C THR A 6 20.51 11.25 6.23
N VAL A 7 19.84 11.71 7.30
CA VAL A 7 19.44 10.85 8.41
C VAL A 7 18.08 10.24 8.13
N ILE A 8 18.05 8.97 7.72
CA ILE A 8 16.81 8.17 7.70
C ILE A 8 16.55 7.65 9.12
N SER A 9 15.47 8.12 9.74
CA SER A 9 15.01 7.71 11.08
C SER A 9 13.57 7.21 11.09
N ALA A 10 13.13 6.63 12.22
CA ALA A 10 11.76 6.16 12.43
C ALA A 10 10.69 7.26 12.24
N ALA A 11 11.05 8.54 12.38
CA ALA A 11 10.14 9.67 12.18
C ALA A 11 9.62 9.78 10.74
N HIS A 12 10.35 9.23 9.76
CA HIS A 12 9.94 9.21 8.35
C HIS A 12 8.94 8.09 8.04
N PHE A 13 8.71 7.18 8.99
CA PHE A 13 7.83 6.02 8.87
C PHE A 13 6.70 6.08 9.92
N PRO A 14 5.83 7.10 9.88
CA PRO A 14 4.69 7.14 10.78
C PRO A 14 3.87 5.87 10.64
N THR A 15 3.44 5.34 11.78
CA THR A 15 2.65 4.10 11.83
C THR A 15 1.34 4.30 11.07
N PRO A 16 1.02 3.44 10.09
CA PRO A 16 -0.27 3.52 9.40
C PRO A 16 -1.42 3.35 10.39
N ASP A 17 -2.42 4.24 10.33
CA ASP A 17 -3.63 4.09 11.16
C ASP A 17 -4.32 2.75 10.89
N LEU A 18 -4.25 2.25 9.65
CA LEU A 18 -4.76 0.93 9.26
C LEU A 18 -4.10 -0.23 10.04
N ALA A 19 -2.89 -0.05 10.54
CA ALA A 19 -2.18 -1.05 11.36
C ALA A 19 -2.64 -1.04 12.84
N VAL A 20 -3.30 0.04 13.29
CA VAL A 20 -3.78 0.21 14.67
C VAL A 20 -5.26 -0.17 14.75
N ARG A 21 -5.52 -1.47 14.91
CA ARG A 21 -6.86 -2.09 14.93
C ARG A 21 -7.08 -2.90 16.21
N ALA A 22 -8.29 -3.43 16.39
CA ALA A 22 -8.63 -4.33 17.50
C ALA A 22 -7.63 -5.50 17.64
N GLY A 23 -7.25 -5.82 18.88
CA GLY A 23 -6.43 -6.99 19.22
C GLY A 23 -4.95 -6.92 18.86
N VAL A 24 -4.41 -5.77 18.44
CA VAL A 24 -2.97 -5.62 18.14
C VAL A 24 -2.20 -4.97 19.30
N ASP A 25 -0.95 -5.37 19.48
CA ASP A 25 0.00 -4.65 20.36
C ASP A 25 0.45 -3.35 19.66
N VAL A 26 -0.14 -2.23 20.07
CA VAL A 26 0.15 -0.89 19.53
C VAL A 26 1.62 -0.50 19.73
N ARG A 27 2.25 -0.91 20.84
CA ARG A 27 3.67 -0.60 21.10
C ARG A 27 4.55 -1.32 20.08
N ARG A 28 4.28 -2.61 19.82
CA ARG A 28 5.00 -3.39 18.80
C ARG A 28 4.76 -2.84 17.39
N VAL A 29 3.51 -2.50 17.06
CA VAL A 29 3.16 -1.90 15.75
C VAL A 29 3.92 -0.58 15.53
N ARG A 30 3.99 0.29 16.54
CA ARG A 30 4.75 1.54 16.46
C ARG A 30 6.27 1.31 16.42
N GLY A 31 6.76 0.30 17.13
CA GLY A 31 8.17 -0.11 17.12
C GLY A 31 8.68 -0.48 15.72
N PHE A 32 7.80 -0.97 14.84
CA PHE A 32 8.16 -1.37 13.47
C PHE A 32 8.70 -0.23 12.59
N ALA A 33 8.48 1.04 12.97
CA ALA A 33 9.10 2.19 12.30
C ALA A 33 10.65 2.16 12.40
N HIS A 34 11.21 1.63 13.48
CA HIS A 34 12.66 1.47 13.63
C HIS A 34 13.22 0.41 12.69
N GLU A 35 12.51 -0.71 12.52
CA GLU A 35 12.88 -1.77 11.58
C GLU A 35 12.89 -1.25 10.13
N GLN A 36 11.88 -0.47 9.76
CA GLN A 36 11.83 0.17 8.44
C GLN A 36 12.98 1.17 8.25
N ALA A 37 13.28 1.99 9.26
CA ALA A 37 14.38 2.94 9.20
C ALA A 37 15.75 2.25 9.08
N THR A 38 15.98 1.16 9.79
CA THR A 38 17.21 0.37 9.65
C THR A 38 17.33 -0.22 8.24
N ALA A 39 16.29 -0.88 7.73
CA ALA A 39 16.31 -1.44 6.39
C ALA A 39 16.52 -0.37 5.29
N ALA A 40 15.89 0.80 5.43
CA ALA A 40 16.05 1.90 4.50
C ALA A 40 17.48 2.49 4.54
N ARG A 41 18.11 2.58 5.72
CA ARG A 41 19.51 2.98 5.85
C ARG A 41 20.46 1.97 5.20
N ASP A 42 20.23 0.68 5.39
CA ASP A 42 21.06 -0.37 4.78
C ASP A 42 21.01 -0.30 3.25
N ILE A 43 19.80 -0.14 2.69
CA ILE A 43 19.60 0.01 1.24
C ILE A 43 20.21 1.33 0.73
N HIS A 44 20.08 2.43 1.48
CA HIS A 44 20.69 3.72 1.15
C HIS A 44 22.22 3.66 1.15
N GLY A 45 22.82 2.98 2.14
CA GLY A 45 24.26 2.74 2.19
C GLY A 45 24.74 1.96 0.97
N TRP A 46 24.05 0.86 0.64
CA TRP A 46 24.34 0.10 -0.58
C TRP A 46 24.22 0.95 -1.86
N LEU A 47 23.17 1.77 -2.00
CA LEU A 47 23.00 2.66 -3.15
C LEU A 47 24.18 3.64 -3.27
N SER A 48 24.59 4.24 -2.15
CA SER A 48 25.69 5.21 -2.09
C SER A 48 27.05 4.57 -2.43
N ASP A 49 27.28 3.34 -1.97
CA ASP A 49 28.54 2.62 -2.15
C ASP A 49 28.64 1.88 -3.49
N SER A 50 27.51 1.64 -4.16
CA SER A 50 27.47 0.83 -5.39
C SER A 50 28.27 1.41 -6.56
N GLY A 51 28.56 2.72 -6.54
CA GLY A 51 29.15 3.45 -7.66
C GLY A 51 28.25 3.51 -8.90
N LEU A 52 27.06 2.90 -8.85
CA LEU A 52 26.03 2.96 -9.88
C LEU A 52 25.34 4.32 -9.78
N GLY A 53 25.26 5.02 -10.89
CA GLY A 53 24.71 6.39 -10.85
C GLY A 53 25.09 7.27 -12.01
N ARG A 54 26.08 6.87 -12.82
CA ARG A 54 26.66 7.72 -13.86
C ARG A 54 25.75 7.79 -15.08
N SER A 55 25.19 6.65 -15.48
CA SER A 55 24.21 6.58 -16.57
C SER A 55 22.77 6.35 -16.09
N VAL A 56 21.79 6.68 -16.94
CA VAL A 56 20.37 6.37 -16.69
C VAL A 56 20.16 4.86 -16.52
N GLY A 57 20.87 4.04 -17.30
CA GLY A 57 20.79 2.58 -17.22
C GLY A 57 21.27 2.04 -15.87
N GLU A 58 22.42 2.53 -15.40
CA GLU A 58 22.96 2.19 -14.07
C GLU A 58 22.01 2.62 -12.95
N ARG A 59 21.48 3.85 -13.02
CA ARG A 59 20.50 4.35 -12.02
C ARG A 59 19.24 3.49 -12.00
N THR A 60 18.73 3.11 -13.17
CA THR A 60 17.55 2.24 -13.28
C THR A 60 17.82 0.87 -12.66
N ALA A 61 19.00 0.29 -12.91
CA ALA A 61 19.40 -0.99 -12.32
C ALA A 61 19.55 -0.88 -10.79
N ALA A 62 20.13 0.20 -10.29
CA ALA A 62 20.27 0.48 -8.86
C ALA A 62 18.90 0.59 -8.17
N VAL A 63 17.98 1.39 -8.72
CA VAL A 63 16.61 1.53 -8.18
C VAL A 63 15.87 0.19 -8.16
N LYS A 64 15.92 -0.59 -9.25
CA LYS A 64 15.29 -1.92 -9.30
C LYS A 64 15.86 -2.87 -8.24
N THR A 65 17.18 -2.82 -8.04
CA THR A 65 17.87 -3.65 -7.05
C THR A 65 17.49 -3.23 -5.62
N ALA A 66 17.41 -1.94 -5.33
CA ALA A 66 16.92 -1.42 -4.05
C ALA A 66 15.49 -1.91 -3.74
N TYR A 67 14.60 -1.91 -4.73
CA TYR A 67 13.25 -2.47 -4.56
C TYR A 67 13.30 -3.98 -4.23
N ALA A 68 14.10 -4.75 -4.95
CA ALA A 68 14.26 -6.18 -4.70
C ALA A 68 14.85 -6.48 -3.30
N GLN A 69 15.78 -5.65 -2.82
CA GLN A 69 16.31 -5.73 -1.46
C GLN A 69 15.22 -5.45 -0.41
N ALA A 70 14.37 -4.45 -0.61
CA ALA A 70 13.24 -4.18 0.28
C ALA A 70 12.24 -5.36 0.34
N VAL A 71 11.96 -5.99 -0.80
CA VAL A 71 11.12 -7.22 -0.86
C VAL A 71 11.77 -8.36 -0.08
N THR A 72 13.07 -8.57 -0.27
CA THR A 72 13.84 -9.62 0.42
C THR A 72 13.90 -9.38 1.93
N TRP A 73 14.14 -8.15 2.36
CA TRP A 73 14.06 -7.76 3.78
C TRP A 73 12.70 -8.13 4.36
N ARG A 74 11.61 -7.77 3.67
CA ARG A 74 10.27 -8.04 4.18
C ARG A 74 9.96 -9.53 4.26
N TYR A 75 10.42 -10.32 3.29
CA TYR A 75 10.31 -11.78 3.30
C TYR A 75 11.09 -12.40 4.46
N ARG A 76 12.34 -11.97 4.71
CA ARG A 76 13.16 -12.47 5.83
C ARG A 76 12.52 -12.19 7.18
N LEU A 77 11.92 -11.01 7.37
CA LEU A 77 11.14 -10.72 8.58
C LEU A 77 9.94 -11.66 8.75
N ALA A 78 9.28 -12.04 7.65
CA ALA A 78 8.17 -13.00 7.67
C ALA A 78 8.64 -14.39 8.09
N GLN A 79 9.73 -14.87 7.48
CA GLN A 79 10.34 -16.16 7.79
C GLN A 79 10.80 -16.25 9.25
N ALA A 80 11.32 -15.15 9.80
CA ALA A 80 11.76 -15.08 11.20
C ALA A 80 10.59 -15.00 12.21
N GLY A 81 9.33 -15.00 11.76
CA GLY A 81 8.16 -14.84 12.65
C GLY A 81 8.06 -13.43 13.27
N ALA A 82 8.84 -12.46 12.77
CA ALA A 82 8.87 -11.10 13.31
C ALA A 82 7.62 -10.28 12.95
N ILE A 83 6.79 -10.78 12.02
CA ILE A 83 5.57 -10.11 11.55
C ILE A 83 4.39 -10.48 12.46
N VAL A 84 3.77 -9.47 13.06
CA VAL A 84 2.49 -9.62 13.76
C VAL A 84 1.40 -9.88 12.73
N GLY A 85 0.81 -11.08 12.78
CA GLY A 85 -0.41 -11.40 12.04
C GLY A 85 -1.57 -10.51 12.50
N GLY A 86 -2.46 -10.15 11.58
CA GLY A 86 -3.75 -9.58 11.97
C GLY A 86 -4.70 -10.63 12.53
N VAL A 87 -5.81 -10.19 13.11
CA VAL A 87 -6.98 -11.06 13.34
C VAL A 87 -7.35 -11.72 12.00
N GLY A 88 -7.32 -13.06 11.95
CA GLY A 88 -7.49 -13.86 10.74
C GLY A 88 -6.22 -14.14 9.93
N ALA A 89 -5.04 -13.75 10.42
CA ALA A 89 -3.79 -14.39 10.02
C ALA A 89 -3.82 -15.79 10.61
N VAL A 90 -3.91 -16.79 9.73
CA VAL A 90 -3.64 -18.19 10.08
C VAL A 90 -2.34 -18.20 10.88
N ASP A 91 -2.40 -18.70 12.11
CA ASP A 91 -1.23 -18.96 12.93
C ASP A 91 -0.19 -19.71 12.08
N GLY A 92 1.01 -19.15 11.93
CA GLY A 92 2.03 -19.66 11.01
C GLY A 92 2.03 -19.04 9.61
N GLY A 93 1.73 -17.74 9.51
CA GLY A 93 1.63 -16.98 8.27
C GLY A 93 2.65 -17.38 7.20
N ASP A 94 2.14 -17.91 6.09
CA ASP A 94 2.92 -18.32 4.93
C ASP A 94 3.82 -17.18 4.43
N ALA A 95 5.10 -17.21 4.80
CA ALA A 95 6.09 -16.23 4.43
C ALA A 95 6.19 -16.09 2.91
N GLU A 96 5.85 -17.14 2.17
CA GLU A 96 5.84 -17.15 0.70
C GLU A 96 4.96 -16.06 0.12
N ARG A 97 3.89 -15.67 0.81
CA ARG A 97 3.00 -14.60 0.35
C ARG A 97 3.68 -13.24 0.21
N PHE A 98 4.81 -13.02 0.87
CA PHE A 98 5.63 -11.82 0.71
C PHE A 98 6.47 -11.82 -0.57
N ARG A 99 6.61 -12.98 -1.23
CA ARG A 99 7.22 -13.12 -2.56
C ARG A 99 6.25 -13.59 -3.65
N THR A 100 5.07 -14.08 -3.30
CA THR A 100 4.03 -14.47 -4.27
C THR A 100 3.56 -13.25 -5.07
N PRO A 101 3.71 -13.24 -6.41
CA PRO A 101 3.24 -12.15 -7.24
C PRO A 101 1.71 -12.01 -7.22
N ILE A 102 1.23 -10.78 -7.39
CA ILE A 102 -0.16 -10.52 -7.76
C ILE A 102 -0.34 -10.87 -9.25
N THR A 103 -1.42 -11.56 -9.60
CA THR A 103 -1.77 -11.96 -10.97
C THR A 103 -3.21 -11.51 -11.30
N ASP A 104 -3.64 -11.64 -12.54
CA ASP A 104 -5.01 -11.27 -12.93
C ASP A 104 -6.06 -12.26 -12.40
N THR A 105 -5.67 -13.53 -12.24
CA THR A 105 -6.51 -14.58 -11.63
C THR A 105 -6.51 -14.51 -10.10
N ALA A 106 -5.53 -13.83 -9.52
CA ALA A 106 -5.45 -13.56 -8.11
C ALA A 106 -5.03 -12.10 -7.91
N PRO A 107 -5.96 -11.12 -8.03
CA PRO A 107 -5.70 -9.74 -7.66
C PRO A 107 -5.72 -9.59 -6.13
N ASN A 108 -5.19 -8.50 -5.59
CA ASN A 108 -5.53 -8.12 -4.22
C ASN A 108 -6.90 -7.43 -4.24
N VAL A 109 -7.70 -7.70 -3.22
CA VAL A 109 -9.05 -7.19 -3.03
C VAL A 109 -9.13 -6.75 -1.58
N ASP A 110 -9.10 -5.44 -1.36
CA ASP A 110 -9.04 -4.85 -0.04
C ASP A 110 -10.35 -4.12 0.24
N ARG A 111 -11.05 -4.51 1.32
CA ARG A 111 -12.30 -3.86 1.74
C ARG A 111 -11.98 -2.49 2.31
N ILE A 112 -12.65 -1.46 1.80
CA ILE A 112 -12.64 -0.10 2.34
C ILE A 112 -14.05 0.30 2.78
N GLY A 113 -14.18 1.45 3.45
CA GLY A 113 -15.43 1.87 4.10
C GLY A 113 -15.62 1.29 5.50
N PRO A 114 -16.87 1.20 5.98
CA PRO A 114 -17.17 0.57 7.25
C PRO A 114 -16.69 -0.89 7.25
N VAL A 115 -15.74 -1.19 8.13
CA VAL A 115 -15.17 -2.53 8.35
C VAL A 115 -15.27 -2.86 9.83
N GLY A 116 -16.29 -3.63 10.19
CA GLY A 116 -16.64 -3.95 11.57
C GLY A 116 -15.52 -4.68 12.31
N ARG A 117 -14.80 -5.61 11.64
CA ARG A 117 -13.71 -6.39 12.27
C ARG A 117 -12.53 -5.54 12.78
N PHE A 118 -12.46 -4.26 12.38
CA PHE A 118 -11.43 -3.35 12.88
C PHE A 118 -11.84 -2.67 14.18
N ARG A 119 -13.11 -2.72 14.56
CA ARG A 119 -13.65 -2.16 15.80
C ARG A 119 -13.35 -3.08 16.98
N ASP A 120 -12.94 -2.48 18.09
CA ASP A 120 -12.60 -3.21 19.31
C ASP A 120 -13.86 -3.75 20.00
N GLY A 121 -13.85 -5.04 20.36
CA GLY A 121 -15.04 -5.69 20.94
C GLY A 121 -16.21 -5.90 19.97
N SER A 122 -16.00 -5.83 18.64
CA SER A 122 -17.04 -6.19 17.67
C SER A 122 -17.34 -7.69 17.66
N ALA A 123 -18.59 -8.05 17.36
CA ALA A 123 -19.06 -9.43 17.30
C ALA A 123 -19.49 -9.81 15.87
N TRP A 124 -19.21 -11.04 15.46
CA TRP A 124 -19.65 -11.55 14.16
C TRP A 124 -21.17 -11.81 14.17
N ASP A 125 -21.87 -11.23 13.20
CA ASP A 125 -23.28 -11.49 12.89
C ASP A 125 -23.36 -12.34 11.60
N PRO A 126 -23.87 -13.58 11.67
CA PRO A 126 -23.97 -14.47 10.52
C PRO A 126 -25.02 -14.02 9.50
N ASP A 127 -26.10 -13.37 9.92
CA ASP A 127 -27.19 -12.94 9.05
C ASP A 127 -26.77 -11.71 8.25
N ALA A 128 -26.18 -10.73 8.93
CA ALA A 128 -25.61 -9.55 8.27
C ALA A 128 -24.30 -9.87 7.52
N ARG A 129 -23.69 -11.03 7.77
CA ARG A 129 -22.36 -11.42 7.30
C ARG A 129 -21.32 -10.32 7.55
N ALA A 130 -21.42 -9.72 8.72
CA ALA A 130 -20.66 -8.55 9.12
C ALA A 130 -20.28 -8.60 10.60
N TYR A 131 -19.30 -7.78 11.00
CA TYR A 131 -19.01 -7.56 12.42
C TYR A 131 -19.80 -6.34 12.91
N LEU A 132 -20.57 -6.50 13.98
CA LEU A 132 -21.44 -5.48 14.56
C LEU A 132 -20.92 -5.01 15.92
N GLY A 133 -21.31 -3.79 16.31
CA GLY A 133 -20.97 -3.20 17.60
C GLY A 133 -19.49 -2.80 17.74
N GLY A 134 -19.00 -2.79 18.98
CA GLY A 134 -17.63 -2.43 19.32
C GLY A 134 -17.31 -0.93 19.24
N THR A 135 -16.09 -0.58 19.65
CA THR A 135 -15.56 0.78 19.71
C THR A 135 -14.68 1.08 18.51
N GLU A 136 -14.70 2.32 18.04
CA GLU A 136 -13.86 2.77 16.94
C GLU A 136 -12.37 2.69 17.27
N THR A 137 -11.60 2.17 16.33
CA THR A 137 -10.13 2.19 16.32
C THR A 137 -9.64 3.09 15.18
N PRO A 138 -8.36 3.55 15.19
CA PRO A 138 -7.80 4.30 14.08
C PRO A 138 -7.97 3.60 12.72
N ALA A 139 -7.78 2.27 12.67
CA ALA A 139 -8.00 1.50 11.44
C ALA A 139 -9.45 1.55 10.95
N SER A 140 -10.44 1.45 11.86
CA SER A 140 -11.85 1.55 11.47
C SER A 140 -12.21 2.95 10.97
N LEU A 141 -11.66 4.00 11.57
CA LEU A 141 -11.90 5.39 11.21
C LEU A 141 -11.31 5.74 9.85
N VAL A 142 -10.03 5.42 9.62
CA VAL A 142 -9.35 5.73 8.35
C VAL A 142 -9.98 4.96 7.20
N THR A 143 -10.33 3.70 7.40
CA THR A 143 -10.97 2.86 6.36
C THR A 143 -12.36 3.39 6.02
N ALA A 144 -13.15 3.80 7.02
CA ALA A 144 -14.46 4.43 6.81
C ALA A 144 -14.35 5.77 6.06
N ALA A 145 -13.36 6.61 6.40
CA ALA A 145 -13.11 7.86 5.71
C ALA A 145 -12.79 7.65 4.22
N TYR A 146 -11.90 6.71 3.90
CA TYR A 146 -11.58 6.38 2.52
C TYR A 146 -12.72 5.69 1.76
N GLY A 147 -13.59 4.93 2.43
CA GLY A 147 -14.82 4.45 1.77
C GLY A 147 -15.78 5.57 1.40
N ARG A 148 -15.95 6.58 2.26
CA ARG A 148 -16.73 7.79 1.90
C ARG A 148 -16.11 8.52 0.72
N ALA A 149 -14.78 8.66 0.69
CA ALA A 149 -14.08 9.27 -0.44
C ALA A 149 -14.26 8.46 -1.74
N ALA A 150 -14.24 7.13 -1.66
CA ALA A 150 -14.52 6.25 -2.81
C ALA A 150 -15.96 6.44 -3.34
N LEU A 151 -16.95 6.51 -2.45
CA LEU A 151 -18.34 6.74 -2.84
C LEU A 151 -18.54 8.13 -3.45
N ALA A 152 -17.94 9.17 -2.87
CA ALA A 152 -17.98 10.51 -3.44
C ALA A 152 -17.36 10.57 -4.85
N ARG A 153 -16.31 9.77 -5.12
CA ARG A 153 -15.75 9.63 -6.47
C ARG A 153 -16.71 8.95 -7.43
N PHE A 154 -17.39 7.89 -7.00
CA PHE A 154 -18.43 7.29 -7.83
C PHE A 154 -19.52 8.29 -8.19
N GLU A 155 -20.02 9.06 -7.21
CA GLU A 155 -21.03 10.10 -7.43
C GLU A 155 -20.56 11.16 -8.44
N ALA A 156 -19.30 11.58 -8.36
CA ALA A 156 -18.75 12.62 -9.22
C ALA A 156 -18.32 12.14 -10.61
N GLU A 157 -17.75 10.94 -10.72
CA GLU A 157 -17.10 10.46 -11.95
C GLU A 157 -17.94 9.44 -12.72
N ALA A 158 -18.75 8.63 -12.03
CA ALA A 158 -19.50 7.53 -12.63
C ALA A 158 -20.73 7.11 -11.78
N PRO A 159 -21.76 7.96 -11.65
CA PRO A 159 -22.85 7.78 -10.68
C PRO A 159 -23.70 6.54 -10.91
N GLU A 160 -23.73 6.02 -12.14
CA GLU A 160 -24.48 4.80 -12.50
C GLU A 160 -23.59 3.55 -12.61
N ALA A 161 -22.27 3.68 -12.36
CA ALA A 161 -21.34 2.57 -12.48
C ALA A 161 -21.08 1.90 -11.12
N ASP A 162 -20.88 0.59 -11.16
CA ASP A 162 -20.42 -0.23 -10.02
C ASP A 162 -18.89 -0.40 -9.99
N VAL A 163 -18.20 -0.02 -11.07
CA VAL A 163 -16.76 -0.09 -11.24
C VAL A 163 -16.22 1.27 -11.65
N LEU A 164 -15.20 1.75 -10.95
CA LEU A 164 -14.48 2.97 -11.29
C LEU A 164 -12.97 2.67 -11.34
N ASP A 165 -12.38 2.70 -12.52
CA ASP A 165 -10.94 2.52 -12.68
C ASP A 165 -10.17 3.82 -12.38
N ASN A 166 -9.06 3.73 -11.64
CA ASN A 166 -8.13 4.85 -11.55
C ASN A 166 -7.38 5.01 -12.87
N LEU A 167 -7.58 6.12 -13.57
CA LEU A 167 -6.75 6.44 -14.73
C LEU A 167 -5.39 7.00 -14.28
N VAL A 168 -4.32 6.29 -14.61
CA VAL A 168 -2.94 6.66 -14.27
C VAL A 168 -2.26 7.26 -15.48
N ARG A 169 -1.91 8.55 -15.40
CA ARG A 169 -1.08 9.23 -16.39
C ARG A 169 0.38 8.92 -16.11
N LEU A 170 1.03 8.29 -17.09
CA LEU A 170 2.45 7.94 -17.02
C LEU A 170 3.28 9.07 -17.65
N PRO A 171 4.38 9.52 -17.02
CA PRO A 171 5.18 10.65 -17.50
C PRO A 171 5.74 10.49 -18.92
N PHE A 172 6.05 9.25 -19.30
CA PHE A 172 6.71 8.95 -20.58
C PHE A 172 5.74 8.42 -21.65
N HIS A 173 4.43 8.43 -21.39
CA HIS A 173 3.42 7.90 -22.32
C HIS A 173 2.27 8.89 -22.50
N SER A 174 1.81 9.04 -23.74
CA SER A 174 0.70 9.96 -24.06
C SER A 174 -0.67 9.43 -23.65
N ARG A 175 -0.83 8.11 -23.50
CA ARG A 175 -2.10 7.47 -23.11
C ARG A 175 -2.06 7.06 -21.65
N PRO A 176 -3.13 7.32 -20.87
CA PRO A 176 -3.25 6.79 -19.53
C PRO A 176 -3.38 5.26 -19.57
N VAL A 177 -2.99 4.63 -18.46
CA VAL A 177 -3.22 3.20 -18.20
C VAL A 177 -4.18 3.04 -17.03
N PHE A 178 -4.76 1.85 -16.87
CA PHE A 178 -5.64 1.56 -15.75
C PHE A 178 -4.83 1.18 -14.51
N GLY A 179 -5.04 1.91 -13.42
CA GLY A 179 -4.54 1.60 -12.08
C GLY A 179 -5.51 0.71 -11.31
N ASN A 180 -5.45 0.81 -9.99
CA ASN A 180 -6.39 0.14 -9.11
C ASN A 180 -7.83 0.58 -9.41
N ARG A 181 -8.80 -0.30 -9.19
CA ARG A 181 -10.22 -0.01 -9.39
C ARG A 181 -10.98 -0.04 -8.08
N LEU A 182 -11.97 0.83 -8.00
CA LEU A 182 -12.97 0.85 -6.95
C LEU A 182 -14.18 0.04 -7.40
N LEU A 183 -14.74 -0.74 -6.49
CA LEU A 183 -15.96 -1.51 -6.69
C LEU A 183 -16.99 -1.10 -5.64
N ARG A 184 -18.25 -0.95 -6.05
CA ARG A 184 -19.43 -0.86 -5.18
C ARG A 184 -20.56 -1.73 -5.74
N GLY A 185 -21.72 -1.73 -5.08
CA GLY A 185 -22.93 -2.35 -5.61
C GLY A 185 -22.75 -3.82 -5.98
N ALA A 186 -23.26 -4.22 -7.14
CA ALA A 186 -23.22 -5.61 -7.60
C ALA A 186 -21.78 -6.09 -7.83
N ALA A 187 -20.90 -5.24 -8.36
CA ALA A 187 -19.49 -5.61 -8.59
C ALA A 187 -18.75 -5.90 -7.29
N ALA A 188 -19.01 -5.13 -6.23
CA ALA A 188 -18.43 -5.37 -4.92
C ALA A 188 -18.96 -6.67 -4.28
N VAL A 189 -20.24 -6.97 -4.41
CA VAL A 189 -20.84 -8.23 -3.94
C VAL A 189 -20.18 -9.44 -4.61
N VAL A 190 -20.00 -9.40 -5.94
CA VAL A 190 -19.32 -10.45 -6.69
C VAL A 190 -17.86 -10.60 -6.23
N ALA A 191 -17.13 -9.49 -6.07
CA ALA A 191 -15.74 -9.53 -5.61
C ALA A 191 -15.59 -10.10 -4.19
N GLY A 192 -16.50 -9.72 -3.27
CA GLY A 192 -16.54 -10.24 -1.90
C GLY A 192 -16.79 -11.75 -1.87
N ARG A 193 -17.76 -12.25 -2.65
CA ARG A 193 -18.03 -13.69 -2.79
C ARG A 193 -16.84 -14.45 -3.36
N GLY A 194 -16.29 -13.98 -4.48
CA GLY A 194 -15.12 -14.62 -5.09
C GLY A 194 -13.89 -14.60 -4.19
N LEU A 195 -13.74 -13.59 -3.32
CA LEU A 195 -12.69 -13.58 -2.30
C LEU A 195 -12.92 -14.68 -1.26
N ALA A 196 -14.14 -14.84 -0.75
CA ALA A 196 -14.49 -15.90 0.20
C ALA A 196 -14.28 -17.30 -0.38
N GLU A 197 -14.69 -17.53 -1.63
CA GLU A 197 -14.47 -18.78 -2.35
C GLU A 197 -12.98 -19.11 -2.50
N ARG A 198 -12.15 -18.12 -2.86
CA ARG A 198 -10.68 -18.32 -2.96
C ARG A 198 -10.02 -18.62 -1.62
N VAL A 199 -10.54 -18.08 -0.53
CA VAL A 199 -10.05 -18.39 0.83
C VAL A 199 -10.43 -19.81 1.20
N ALA A 200 -11.69 -20.20 1.00
CA ALA A 200 -12.18 -21.56 1.24
C ALA A 200 -11.45 -22.61 0.39
N ALA A 201 -11.19 -22.34 -0.90
CA ALA A 201 -10.46 -23.23 -1.80
C ALA A 201 -9.00 -23.49 -1.39
N ARG A 202 -8.44 -22.66 -0.48
CA ARG A 202 -7.12 -22.87 0.13
C ARG A 202 -7.17 -23.64 1.45
N GLY A 203 -8.35 -24.14 1.83
CA GLY A 203 -8.57 -24.81 3.12
C GLY A 203 -8.59 -23.86 4.32
N LEU A 204 -8.79 -22.56 4.09
CA LEU A 204 -8.86 -21.56 5.16
C LEU A 204 -10.31 -21.26 5.54
N ASP A 205 -10.54 -20.90 6.80
CA ASP A 205 -11.87 -20.52 7.28
C ASP A 205 -12.33 -19.19 6.65
N ALA A 206 -13.33 -19.30 5.77
CA ALA A 206 -13.99 -18.16 5.13
C ALA A 206 -15.32 -17.78 5.81
N SER A 207 -15.74 -18.50 6.86
CA SER A 207 -17.06 -18.34 7.48
C SER A 207 -17.28 -16.96 8.12
N ARG A 208 -16.20 -16.33 8.57
CA ARG A 208 -16.19 -14.99 9.19
C ARG A 208 -15.60 -13.90 8.30
N MET A 209 -15.65 -14.10 6.99
CA MET A 209 -15.27 -13.05 6.05
C MET A 209 -16.37 -12.00 5.94
N GLU A 210 -16.04 -10.77 6.33
CA GLU A 210 -16.92 -9.61 6.24
C GLU A 210 -17.20 -9.26 4.77
N ILE A 211 -18.32 -9.76 4.24
CA ILE A 211 -18.74 -9.53 2.85
C ILE A 211 -20.18 -9.02 2.71
N GLY A 212 -20.91 -8.88 3.83
CA GLY A 212 -22.24 -8.27 3.84
C GLY A 212 -22.21 -6.73 3.95
N GLY A 213 -23.42 -6.16 3.99
CA GLY A 213 -23.69 -4.72 3.92
C GLY A 213 -23.55 -4.17 2.50
N ASP A 214 -23.12 -2.91 2.39
CA ASP A 214 -22.77 -2.24 1.13
C ASP A 214 -21.24 -2.14 1.01
N PRO A 215 -20.54 -3.23 0.67
CA PRO A 215 -19.10 -3.22 0.65
C PRO A 215 -18.57 -2.32 -0.46
N VAL A 216 -17.45 -1.65 -0.17
CA VAL A 216 -16.61 -1.01 -1.17
C VAL A 216 -15.27 -1.72 -1.17
N TYR A 217 -14.76 -2.06 -2.35
CA TYR A 217 -13.45 -2.71 -2.49
C TYR A 217 -12.52 -1.90 -3.37
N VAL A 218 -11.23 -1.97 -3.05
CA VAL A 218 -10.15 -1.65 -3.98
C VAL A 218 -9.64 -2.97 -4.56
N VAL A 219 -9.49 -3.04 -5.88
CA VAL A 219 -8.88 -4.17 -6.57
C VAL A 219 -7.66 -3.69 -7.35
N THR A 220 -6.55 -4.44 -7.25
CA THR A 220 -5.33 -4.10 -7.98
C THR A 220 -5.54 -4.09 -9.49
N ALA A 221 -4.85 -3.18 -10.20
CA ALA A 221 -4.85 -3.07 -11.67
C ALA A 221 -4.53 -4.40 -12.37
N ALA A 222 -4.73 -4.52 -13.69
CA ALA A 222 -4.30 -5.70 -14.46
C ALA A 222 -2.76 -5.81 -14.55
N ALA A 223 -2.23 -7.02 -14.75
CA ALA A 223 -0.79 -7.30 -14.73
C ALA A 223 -0.01 -6.46 -15.75
N ALA A 224 -0.51 -6.38 -16.98
CA ALA A 224 0.11 -5.58 -18.03
C ALA A 224 0.19 -4.09 -17.67
N ASP A 225 -0.83 -3.54 -17.01
CA ASP A 225 -0.81 -2.13 -16.59
C ASP A 225 0.07 -1.93 -15.35
N ARG A 226 0.08 -2.86 -14.39
CA ARG A 226 1.03 -2.83 -13.25
C ARG A 226 2.48 -2.83 -13.74
N ASP A 227 2.80 -3.62 -14.76
CA ASP A 227 4.14 -3.66 -15.35
C ASP A 227 4.54 -2.33 -15.97
N ARG A 228 3.62 -1.70 -16.73
CA ARG A 228 3.84 -0.36 -17.32
C ARG A 228 4.02 0.70 -16.24
N ILE A 229 3.14 0.73 -15.23
CA ILE A 229 3.20 1.67 -14.10
C ILE A 229 4.54 1.52 -13.37
N ARG A 230 4.93 0.29 -13.04
CA ARG A 230 6.18 0.01 -12.32
C ARG A 230 7.42 0.36 -13.13
N ALA A 231 7.42 0.09 -14.44
CA ALA A 231 8.52 0.51 -15.31
C ALA A 231 8.69 2.04 -15.31
N ASN A 232 7.60 2.79 -15.36
CA ASN A 232 7.62 4.26 -15.30
C ASN A 232 8.03 4.79 -13.92
N MET A 233 7.60 4.14 -12.83
CA MET A 233 8.06 4.45 -11.48
C MET A 233 9.59 4.32 -11.36
N PHE A 234 10.16 3.22 -11.85
CA PHE A 234 11.61 3.04 -11.83
C PHE A 234 12.34 4.04 -12.72
N ALA A 235 11.80 4.35 -13.90
CA ALA A 235 12.37 5.36 -14.80
C ALA A 235 12.36 6.76 -14.16
N LEU A 236 11.25 7.16 -13.53
CA LEU A 236 11.15 8.43 -12.79
C LEU A 236 12.22 8.53 -11.69
N LEU A 237 12.35 7.49 -10.86
CA LEU A 237 13.30 7.47 -9.76
C LEU A 237 14.77 7.40 -10.24
N ALA A 238 14.99 6.94 -11.46
CA ALA A 238 16.30 6.89 -12.10
C ALA A 238 16.65 8.17 -12.91
N ASP A 239 15.69 9.06 -13.12
CA ASP A 239 15.88 10.30 -13.89
C ASP A 239 16.97 11.19 -13.26
N HIS A 240 17.63 12.03 -14.06
CA HIS A 240 18.70 12.90 -13.58
C HIS A 240 18.18 14.09 -12.75
N HIS A 241 16.94 14.52 -12.96
CA HIS A 241 16.33 15.70 -12.35
C HIS A 241 15.12 15.35 -11.48
N ILE A 242 15.31 14.37 -10.59
CA ILE A 242 14.29 14.07 -9.58
C ILE A 242 14.23 15.20 -8.54
N ASP A 243 13.00 15.60 -8.24
CA ASP A 243 12.62 16.57 -7.23
C ASP A 243 11.51 15.96 -6.35
N LEU A 244 11.01 16.73 -5.37
CA LEU A 244 9.96 16.23 -4.47
C LEU A 244 8.65 15.91 -5.23
N SER A 245 8.33 16.65 -6.29
CA SER A 245 7.10 16.45 -7.07
C SER A 245 7.12 15.12 -7.84
N THR A 246 8.20 14.88 -8.59
CA THR A 246 8.45 13.63 -9.31
C THR A 246 8.59 12.45 -8.37
N TRP A 247 9.18 12.64 -7.18
CA TRP A 247 9.19 11.61 -6.15
C TRP A 247 7.78 11.27 -5.65
N TRP A 248 6.90 12.25 -5.38
CA TRP A 248 5.50 11.97 -5.02
C TRP A 248 4.71 11.28 -6.13
N GLN A 249 5.01 11.58 -7.39
CA GLN A 249 4.46 10.81 -8.50
C GLN A 249 4.93 9.36 -8.45
N ALA A 250 6.21 9.11 -8.21
CA ALA A 250 6.73 7.76 -8.05
C ALA A 250 6.11 7.03 -6.85
N VAL A 251 5.89 7.72 -5.73
CA VAL A 251 5.16 7.19 -4.56
C VAL A 251 3.76 6.72 -4.99
N TYR A 252 2.99 7.57 -5.69
CA TYR A 252 1.68 7.20 -6.21
C TYR A 252 1.73 5.94 -7.09
N LEU A 253 2.67 5.90 -8.05
CA LEU A 253 2.84 4.76 -8.95
C LEU A 253 3.20 3.46 -8.20
N ALA A 254 4.01 3.54 -7.13
CA ALA A 254 4.38 2.39 -6.31
C ALA A 254 3.16 1.69 -5.67
N TYR A 255 2.16 2.48 -5.26
CA TYR A 255 0.92 1.97 -4.66
C TYR A 255 -0.16 1.60 -5.69
N GLN A 256 -0.05 2.08 -6.95
CA GLN A 256 -0.88 1.59 -8.05
C GLN A 256 -0.40 0.24 -8.62
N ALA A 257 0.87 -0.10 -8.45
CA ALA A 257 1.45 -1.34 -8.98
C ALA A 257 2.20 -2.18 -7.92
N PRO A 258 1.53 -2.60 -6.82
CA PRO A 258 2.13 -3.51 -5.87
C PRO A 258 2.51 -4.83 -6.56
N MET A 259 3.67 -5.38 -6.20
CA MET A 259 4.17 -6.62 -6.81
C MET A 259 3.65 -7.89 -6.12
N CYS A 260 3.65 -7.89 -4.78
CA CYS A 260 3.46 -9.11 -3.98
C CYS A 260 2.14 -9.12 -3.21
N LYS A 261 1.67 -10.33 -2.87
CA LYS A 261 0.41 -10.56 -2.15
C LYS A 261 0.34 -9.98 -0.75
N LYS A 262 1.49 -9.78 -0.10
CA LYS A 262 1.59 -9.21 1.24
C LYS A 262 2.80 -8.28 1.34
N GLY A 263 2.69 -7.30 2.24
CA GLY A 263 3.81 -6.45 2.65
C GLY A 263 4.18 -5.32 1.70
N SER A 264 3.40 -5.06 0.66
CA SER A 264 3.69 -4.00 -0.33
C SER A 264 3.82 -2.62 0.30
N ASP A 265 3.02 -2.26 1.31
CA ASP A 265 3.14 -0.96 1.98
C ASP A 265 4.52 -0.78 2.64
N ALA A 266 4.94 -1.72 3.49
CA ALA A 266 6.25 -1.65 4.14
C ALA A 266 7.42 -1.69 3.12
N VAL A 267 7.30 -2.52 2.08
CA VAL A 267 8.30 -2.57 0.99
C VAL A 267 8.40 -1.21 0.30
N ASN A 268 7.26 -0.63 -0.10
CA ASN A 268 7.22 0.66 -0.78
C ASN A 268 7.80 1.77 0.10
N ARG A 269 7.43 1.84 1.39
CA ARG A 269 7.95 2.84 2.32
C ARG A 269 9.47 2.78 2.45
N VAL A 270 10.02 1.60 2.73
CA VAL A 270 11.47 1.39 2.88
C VAL A 270 12.21 1.74 1.60
N PHE A 271 11.73 1.24 0.46
CA PHE A 271 12.29 1.52 -0.85
C PHE A 271 12.29 3.02 -1.18
N LEU A 272 11.14 3.69 -1.05
CA LEU A 272 10.97 5.09 -1.42
C LEU A 272 11.78 6.02 -0.53
N ALA A 273 11.89 5.72 0.77
CA ALA A 273 12.73 6.47 1.71
C ALA A 273 14.22 6.34 1.37
N ALA A 274 14.71 5.12 1.08
CA ALA A 274 16.10 4.90 0.71
C ALA A 274 16.47 5.61 -0.60
N VAL A 275 15.59 5.53 -1.61
CA VAL A 275 15.81 6.22 -2.90
C VAL A 275 15.69 7.74 -2.76
N ALA A 276 14.78 8.25 -1.93
CA ALA A 276 14.68 9.68 -1.65
C ALA A 276 16.00 10.21 -1.06
N ALA A 277 16.49 9.56 0.00
CA ALA A 277 17.76 9.94 0.63
C ALA A 277 18.92 9.92 -0.37
N TRP A 278 18.98 8.90 -1.23
CA TRP A 278 20.03 8.76 -2.23
C TRP A 278 19.96 9.83 -3.35
N ARG A 279 18.75 10.23 -3.76
CA ARG A 279 18.57 11.07 -4.95
C ARG A 279 18.21 12.52 -4.69
N LEU A 280 17.57 12.81 -3.56
CA LEU A 280 17.13 14.14 -3.14
C LEU A 280 18.03 14.73 -2.05
N ASP A 281 18.99 13.96 -1.54
CA ASP A 281 19.80 14.30 -0.37
C ASP A 281 18.94 14.70 0.85
N HIS A 282 17.74 14.12 0.91
CA HIS A 282 16.74 14.29 1.95
C HIS A 282 15.76 13.12 1.91
N CYS A 283 15.25 12.71 3.07
CA CYS A 283 14.20 11.71 3.19
C CYS A 283 12.88 12.38 3.62
N PRO A 284 11.90 12.57 2.71
CA PRO A 284 10.60 13.07 3.10
C PRO A 284 9.87 12.09 4.04
N THR A 285 9.06 12.61 4.96
CA THR A 285 8.16 11.77 5.75
C THR A 285 7.03 11.24 4.87
N ILE A 286 6.84 9.91 4.86
CA ILE A 286 5.78 9.27 4.09
C ILE A 286 4.50 9.25 4.92
N PRO A 287 3.37 9.85 4.48
CA PRO A 287 2.12 9.87 5.22
C PRO A 287 1.68 8.48 5.71
N GLN A 288 1.03 8.45 6.86
CA GLN A 288 0.53 7.22 7.47
C GLN A 288 -0.50 6.50 6.59
N ASP A 289 -1.22 7.22 5.72
CA ASP A 289 -2.33 6.74 4.90
C ASP A 289 -2.04 6.79 3.39
N VAL A 290 -0.77 6.92 3.00
CA VAL A 290 -0.36 7.09 1.60
C VAL A 290 -0.85 5.96 0.68
N ASP A 291 -1.00 4.74 1.22
CA ASP A 291 -1.47 3.57 0.50
C ASP A 291 -2.96 3.73 0.12
N LEU A 292 -3.82 3.98 1.10
CA LEU A 292 -5.24 4.25 0.91
C LEU A 292 -5.44 5.47 0.01
N ARG A 293 -4.64 6.52 0.20
CA ARG A 293 -4.71 7.72 -0.62
C ARG A 293 -4.47 7.45 -2.09
N ALA A 294 -3.37 6.76 -2.39
CA ALA A 294 -3.04 6.39 -3.76
C ALA A 294 -4.12 5.48 -4.33
N MET A 295 -4.54 4.45 -3.58
CA MET A 295 -5.54 3.48 -4.00
C MET A 295 -6.92 4.09 -4.30
N VAL A 296 -7.32 5.14 -3.57
CA VAL A 296 -8.70 5.63 -3.57
C VAL A 296 -8.90 6.99 -4.22
N LEU A 297 -8.04 8.00 -4.00
CA LEU A 297 -8.40 9.39 -4.37
C LEU A 297 -8.16 9.74 -5.85
N GLY A 298 -7.57 8.83 -6.63
CA GLY A 298 -7.08 9.15 -7.98
C GLY A 298 -5.79 9.98 -7.96
N GLN A 299 -5.13 10.10 -9.11
CA GLN A 299 -3.76 10.60 -9.18
C GLN A 299 -3.61 12.05 -8.71
N SER A 300 -4.44 12.97 -9.21
CA SER A 300 -4.33 14.41 -8.88
C SER A 300 -4.48 14.67 -7.37
N ALA A 301 -5.51 14.11 -6.75
CA ALA A 301 -5.74 14.27 -5.32
C ALA A 301 -4.69 13.53 -4.48
N ALA A 302 -4.14 12.41 -4.96
CA ALA A 302 -3.09 11.67 -4.25
C ALA A 302 -1.73 12.36 -4.28
N THR A 303 -1.38 13.05 -5.37
CA THR A 303 -0.05 13.71 -5.53
C THR A 303 -0.03 15.18 -5.09
N THR A 304 -1.17 15.79 -4.75
CA THR A 304 -1.21 17.19 -4.31
C THR A 304 -0.63 17.35 -2.88
N LEU A 305 0.28 18.33 -2.73
CA LEU A 305 0.84 18.80 -1.47
C LEU A 305 0.14 20.09 -1.00
N PRO A 306 0.07 20.38 0.32
CA PRO A 306 0.49 19.52 1.41
C PRO A 306 -0.46 18.33 1.56
N HIS A 307 0.08 17.22 2.06
CA HIS A 307 -0.72 16.05 2.35
C HIS A 307 -1.56 16.32 3.60
N VAL A 308 -2.80 15.84 3.61
CA VAL A 308 -3.75 16.02 4.71
C VAL A 308 -3.30 15.15 5.88
N CYS A 309 -2.24 15.55 6.57
CA CYS A 309 -1.80 14.97 7.84
C CYS A 309 -1.47 16.12 8.79
N GLY A 310 -2.54 16.78 9.21
CA GLY A 310 -2.62 17.54 10.45
C GLY A 310 -4.06 17.39 10.90
N ARG A 311 -4.29 16.77 12.05
CA ARG A 311 -5.58 16.86 12.73
C ARG A 311 -5.98 18.34 12.74
N ALA A 312 -7.07 18.70 12.06
CA ALA A 312 -7.88 19.77 12.61
C ALA A 312 -8.38 19.20 13.95
N ALA A 313 -8.09 19.95 15.01
CA ALA A 313 -8.36 19.60 16.40
C ALA A 313 -9.81 19.17 16.62
#